data_AF-A0AAE4JAZ9-F1
#
_entry.id   AF-A0AAE4JAZ9-F1
#
_cell.length_a   1.000
_cell.length_b   1.000
_cell.length_c   1.000
_cell.angle_alpha   90.00
_cell.angle_beta   90.00
_cell.angle_gamma   90.00
#
_symmetry.space_group_name_H-M   'P 1'
#
loop_
_entity.id
_entity.type
_entity.pdbx_description
1 polymer ?
#
loop_
_entity_poly.entity_id
_entity_poly.type
_entity_poly.pdbx_seq_one_letter_code
_entity_poly.pdbx_strand_id
1 'polypeptide(L)'
;MRPVDVVVSPSSGLFGDLVPEQANSVADFAGLLRQVRSRSGMTYDELAKSSSNRPKSLAKSTMTDLFNGTRLPREHQLVTILLACGLPSEALGPWQRARARLETSTGPQELDLVVVRNDFDDFSRDLGDRLAEARQEVSDLRRREQDLAARLAREETKCRQLEADLERLRAGRAVAGAVVSPGDVQREQDLRVLHGRERAHIENMRVELAEINQARRQAEEQVELVAAESKDSRHQLGRVVDFMELHFTRAEYERREREKLESRLEEAQRRIAQLQRVLAMYQEPL
;
A
#
# COMPACT_ATOMS: atom_id res chain seq x y z
N MET A 1 -55.90 -25.72 -21.58
CA MET A 1 -54.51 -25.26 -21.35
C MET A 1 -54.59 -24.01 -20.49
N ARG A 2 -54.02 -24.07 -19.28
CA ARG A 2 -54.03 -22.96 -18.31
C ARG A 2 -53.03 -21.88 -18.76
N PRO A 3 -53.32 -20.59 -18.53
CA PRO A 3 -52.31 -19.56 -18.65
C PRO A 3 -51.32 -19.74 -17.50
N VAL A 4 -50.04 -19.70 -17.82
CA VAL A 4 -48.97 -19.62 -16.82
C VAL A 4 -48.93 -18.17 -16.38
N ASP A 5 -49.46 -17.91 -15.19
CA ASP A 5 -49.20 -16.69 -14.44
C ASP A 5 -47.68 -16.58 -14.22
N VAL A 6 -47.01 -15.72 -14.99
CA VAL A 6 -45.72 -15.19 -14.56
C VAL A 6 -46.04 -14.11 -13.56
N VAL A 7 -46.11 -14.53 -12.31
CA VAL A 7 -46.11 -13.67 -11.14
C VAL A 7 -44.86 -12.80 -11.22
N VAL A 8 -45.02 -11.55 -11.64
CA VAL A 8 -44.07 -10.48 -11.37
C VAL A 8 -44.15 -10.23 -9.88
N SER A 9 -43.31 -10.89 -9.10
CA SER A 9 -43.08 -10.55 -7.70
C SER A 9 -42.29 -9.24 -7.65
N PRO A 10 -42.85 -8.15 -7.11
CA PRO A 10 -42.12 -6.90 -6.95
C PRO A 10 -41.34 -6.99 -5.63
N SER A 11 -40.16 -7.58 -5.66
CA SER A 11 -39.16 -7.29 -4.62
C SER A 11 -38.49 -5.95 -4.96
N SER A 12 -39.30 -4.89 -5.06
CA SER A 12 -38.84 -3.51 -5.21
C SER A 12 -38.31 -3.01 -3.87
N GLY A 13 -37.23 -3.61 -3.40
CA GLY A 13 -36.47 -3.09 -2.27
C GLY A 13 -35.54 -1.98 -2.75
N LEU A 14 -35.75 -0.74 -2.28
CA LEU A 14 -34.86 0.46 -2.26
C LEU A 14 -34.09 0.90 -3.54
N PHE A 15 -33.85 0.03 -4.52
CA PHE A 15 -32.91 0.20 -5.63
C PHE A 15 -33.46 -0.27 -7.00
N GLY A 16 -34.72 -0.74 -7.05
CA GLY A 16 -35.31 -1.43 -8.21
C GLY A 16 -35.56 -0.60 -9.48
N ASP A 17 -35.38 0.72 -9.40
CA ASP A 17 -35.45 1.70 -10.50
C ASP A 17 -34.06 2.07 -11.07
N LEU A 18 -32.97 1.63 -10.43
CA LEU A 18 -31.62 1.85 -10.95
C LEU A 18 -31.31 0.83 -12.04
N VAL A 19 -31.16 1.31 -13.28
CA VAL A 19 -30.85 0.47 -14.44
C VAL A 19 -29.38 0.66 -14.85
N PRO A 20 -28.42 -0.07 -14.23
CA PRO A 20 -26.99 0.10 -14.50
C PRO A 20 -26.63 -0.17 -15.96
N GLU A 21 -27.41 -1.01 -16.64
CA GLU A 21 -27.20 -1.36 -18.04
C GLU A 21 -27.40 -0.17 -19.00
N GLN A 22 -28.04 0.93 -18.58
CA GLN A 22 -28.19 2.15 -19.38
C GLN A 22 -26.99 3.10 -19.26
N ALA A 23 -26.01 2.83 -18.39
CA ALA A 23 -24.81 3.65 -18.28
C ALA A 23 -23.99 3.59 -19.59
N ASN A 24 -23.77 4.74 -20.23
CA ASN A 24 -23.02 4.86 -21.49
C ASN A 24 -21.62 5.44 -21.30
N SER A 25 -21.31 5.93 -20.10
CA SER A 25 -19.99 6.44 -19.72
C SER A 25 -19.61 6.08 -18.28
N VAL A 26 -18.33 6.24 -17.94
CA VAL A 26 -17.83 6.08 -16.56
C VAL A 26 -18.50 7.08 -15.61
N ALA A 27 -18.77 8.31 -16.08
CA ALA A 27 -19.47 9.33 -15.32
C ALA A 27 -20.92 8.96 -15.01
N ASP A 28 -21.64 8.37 -15.98
CA ASP A 28 -23.02 7.89 -15.78
C ASP A 28 -23.05 6.74 -14.77
N PHE A 29 -22.09 5.82 -14.89
CA PHE A 29 -21.96 4.70 -13.97
C PHE A 29 -21.65 5.16 -12.54
N ALA A 30 -20.77 6.14 -12.38
CA ALA A 30 -20.50 6.76 -11.08
C ALA A 30 -21.70 7.54 -10.54
N GLY A 31 -22.48 8.17 -11.41
CA GLY A 31 -23.77 8.78 -11.08
C GLY A 31 -24.74 7.77 -10.45
N LEU A 32 -24.86 6.58 -11.04
CA LEU A 32 -25.68 5.49 -10.51
C LEU A 32 -25.15 4.95 -9.18
N LEU A 33 -23.83 4.81 -9.02
CA LEU A 33 -23.22 4.42 -7.73
C LEU A 33 -23.50 5.44 -6.62
N ARG A 34 -23.45 6.74 -6.93
CA ARG A 34 -23.82 7.80 -5.98
C ARG A 34 -25.28 7.69 -5.54
N GLN A 35 -26.19 7.31 -6.44
CA GLN A 35 -27.58 7.07 -6.10
C GLN A 35 -27.75 5.85 -5.18
N VAL A 36 -27.03 4.75 -5.44
CA VAL A 36 -26.99 3.58 -4.53
C VAL A 36 -26.53 4.02 -3.13
N ARG A 37 -25.43 4.75 -3.03
CA ARG A 37 -24.91 5.25 -1.75
C ARG A 37 -25.90 6.18 -1.04
N SER A 38 -26.50 7.11 -1.79
CA SER A 38 -27.45 8.07 -1.22
C SER A 38 -28.66 7.39 -0.61
N ARG A 39 -29.10 6.26 -1.17
CA ARG A 39 -30.26 5.51 -0.71
C ARG A 39 -29.94 4.55 0.44
N SER A 40 -28.69 4.12 0.56
CA SER A 40 -28.23 3.35 1.73
C SER A 40 -27.96 4.23 2.96
N GLY A 41 -27.90 5.55 2.80
CA GLY A 41 -27.60 6.50 3.87
C GLY A 41 -26.15 6.48 4.36
N MET A 42 -25.28 5.70 3.70
CA MET A 42 -23.88 5.54 4.13
C MET A 42 -23.00 6.72 3.73
N THR A 43 -22.21 7.18 4.69
CA THR A 43 -21.10 8.11 4.48
C THR A 43 -19.87 7.40 3.91
N TYR A 44 -18.94 8.16 3.32
CA TYR A 44 -17.68 7.58 2.81
C TYR A 44 -16.85 6.91 3.91
N ASP A 45 -16.93 7.41 5.15
CA ASP A 45 -16.19 6.85 6.29
C ASP A 45 -16.79 5.51 6.76
N GLU A 46 -18.12 5.36 6.69
CA GLU A 46 -18.81 4.09 6.99
C GLU A 46 -18.57 3.04 5.90
N LEU A 47 -18.54 3.46 4.63
CA LEU A 47 -18.14 2.59 3.52
C LEU A 47 -16.69 2.11 3.68
N ALA A 48 -15.75 3.01 4.02
CA ALA A 48 -14.36 2.66 4.29
C ALA A 48 -14.25 1.59 5.40
N LYS A 49 -14.95 1.81 6.52
CA LYS A 49 -14.98 0.89 7.67
C LYS A 49 -15.62 -0.46 7.31
N SER A 50 -16.71 -0.46 6.54
CA SER A 50 -17.36 -1.70 6.09
C SER A 50 -16.46 -2.54 5.17
N SER A 51 -15.59 -1.89 4.39
CA SER A 51 -14.61 -2.57 3.53
C SER A 51 -13.36 -3.03 4.28
N SER A 52 -13.07 -2.45 5.45
CA SER A 52 -11.89 -2.78 6.26
C SER A 52 -11.93 -4.18 6.88
N ASN A 53 -13.13 -4.75 7.05
CA ASN A 53 -13.32 -6.14 7.49
C ASN A 53 -13.24 -7.16 6.34
N ARG A 54 -12.94 -6.73 5.11
CA ARG A 54 -12.71 -7.60 3.95
C ARG A 54 -11.23 -7.57 3.59
N PRO A 55 -10.68 -8.65 3.01
CA PRO A 55 -9.24 -8.81 2.75
C PRO A 55 -8.62 -7.75 1.81
N LYS A 56 -9.42 -6.84 1.23
CA LYS A 56 -8.97 -5.71 0.40
C LYS A 56 -9.83 -4.48 0.73
N SER A 57 -9.42 -3.73 1.75
CA SER A 57 -10.06 -2.47 2.16
C SER A 57 -9.87 -1.38 1.09
N LEU A 58 -10.86 -0.51 0.92
CA LEU A 58 -10.79 0.62 -0.02
C LEU A 58 -10.35 1.89 0.71
N ALA A 59 -9.24 2.48 0.28
CA ALA A 59 -8.81 3.79 0.75
C ALA A 59 -9.86 4.89 0.43
N LYS A 60 -9.92 5.93 1.27
CA LYS A 60 -10.86 7.06 1.12
C LYS A 60 -10.67 7.84 -0.19
N SER A 61 -9.42 8.00 -0.64
CA SER A 61 -9.08 8.55 -1.95
C SER A 61 -9.70 7.72 -3.07
N THR A 62 -9.47 6.40 -3.04
CA THR A 62 -10.02 5.44 -4.01
C THR A 62 -11.53 5.54 -4.12
N MET A 63 -12.27 5.62 -3.00
CA MET A 63 -13.72 5.79 -3.08
C MET A 63 -14.11 7.12 -3.73
N THR A 64 -13.44 8.21 -3.37
CA THR A 64 -13.71 9.54 -3.93
C THR A 64 -13.56 9.53 -5.44
N ASP A 65 -12.50 8.92 -5.96
CA ASP A 65 -12.25 8.74 -7.40
C ASP A 65 -13.38 7.96 -8.09
N LEU A 66 -13.78 6.83 -7.50
CA LEU A 66 -14.82 5.96 -8.04
C LEU A 66 -16.19 6.66 -8.11
N PHE A 67 -16.56 7.40 -7.06
CA PHE A 67 -17.84 8.11 -7.02
C PHE A 67 -17.84 9.41 -7.83
N ASN A 68 -16.66 9.99 -8.12
CA ASN A 68 -16.52 11.11 -9.03
C ASN A 68 -16.49 10.68 -10.51
N GLY A 69 -16.37 9.37 -10.78
CA GLY A 69 -16.31 8.83 -12.13
C GLY A 69 -14.98 9.10 -12.83
N THR A 70 -13.90 9.29 -12.06
CA THR A 70 -12.55 9.45 -12.61
C THR A 70 -11.99 8.13 -13.13
N ARG A 71 -12.40 7.01 -12.53
CA ARG A 71 -12.07 5.65 -13.00
C ARG A 71 -13.20 4.67 -12.73
N LEU A 72 -13.23 3.58 -13.50
CA LEU A 72 -14.21 2.51 -13.32
C LEU A 72 -13.79 1.60 -12.15
N PRO A 73 -14.69 1.25 -11.20
CA PRO A 73 -14.35 0.36 -10.09
C PRO A 73 -13.93 -1.01 -10.60
N ARG A 74 -12.86 -1.59 -10.03
CA ARG A 74 -12.53 -3.01 -10.28
C ARG A 74 -13.67 -3.90 -9.79
N GLU A 75 -13.81 -5.09 -10.36
CA GLU A 75 -14.95 -5.97 -10.07
C GLU A 75 -15.15 -6.25 -8.58
N HIS A 76 -14.07 -6.57 -7.85
CA HIS A 76 -14.15 -6.79 -6.40
C HIS A 76 -14.53 -5.52 -5.61
N GLN A 77 -14.15 -4.33 -6.09
CA GLN A 77 -14.48 -3.05 -5.46
C GLN A 77 -15.96 -2.74 -5.65
N LEU A 78 -16.45 -2.94 -6.88
CA LEU A 78 -17.86 -2.80 -7.22
C LEU A 78 -18.74 -3.71 -6.34
N VAL A 79 -18.40 -5.00 -6.27
CA VAL A 79 -19.13 -5.96 -5.43
C VAL A 79 -19.08 -5.57 -3.95
N THR A 80 -17.94 -5.08 -3.46
CA THR A 80 -17.78 -4.65 -2.07
C THR A 80 -18.64 -3.44 -1.75
N ILE A 81 -18.63 -2.42 -2.60
CA ILE A 81 -19.42 -1.19 -2.43
C ILE A 81 -20.92 -1.50 -2.47
N LEU A 82 -21.38 -2.29 -3.44
CA LEU A 82 -22.80 -2.60 -3.60
C LEU A 82 -23.33 -3.43 -2.42
N LEU A 83 -22.58 -4.46 -2.00
CA LEU A 83 -22.97 -5.27 -0.84
C LEU A 83 -22.94 -4.46 0.47
N ALA A 84 -21.96 -3.57 0.64
CA ALA A 84 -21.92 -2.67 1.78
C ALA A 84 -23.16 -1.75 1.82
N CYS A 85 -23.57 -1.23 0.67
CA CYS A 85 -24.78 -0.43 0.53
C CYS A 85 -26.10 -1.23 0.66
N GLY A 86 -26.05 -2.54 0.93
CA GLY A 86 -27.23 -3.37 1.14
C GLY A 86 -27.91 -3.84 -0.15
N LEU A 87 -27.22 -3.77 -1.31
CA LEU A 87 -27.74 -4.38 -2.54
C LEU A 87 -27.74 -5.91 -2.39
N PRO A 88 -28.85 -6.61 -2.72
CA PRO A 88 -28.87 -8.06 -2.70
C PRO A 88 -27.94 -8.63 -3.79
N SER A 89 -27.37 -9.81 -3.54
CA SER A 89 -26.42 -10.46 -4.46
C SER A 89 -26.98 -10.68 -5.86
N GLU A 90 -28.29 -10.92 -5.96
CA GLU A 90 -29.05 -11.10 -7.21
C GLU A 90 -29.00 -9.85 -8.10
N ALA A 91 -28.93 -8.67 -7.48
CA ALA A 91 -28.85 -7.39 -8.18
C ALA A 91 -27.43 -7.05 -8.67
N LEU A 92 -26.39 -7.84 -8.33
CA LEU A 92 -25.00 -7.53 -8.73
C LEU A 92 -24.72 -7.80 -10.22
N GLY A 93 -25.38 -8.80 -10.80
CA GLY A 93 -25.14 -9.23 -12.19
C GLY A 93 -25.28 -8.09 -13.23
N PRO A 94 -26.37 -7.31 -13.22
CA PRO A 94 -26.53 -6.15 -14.11
C PRO A 94 -25.41 -5.10 -13.96
N TRP A 95 -24.92 -4.86 -12.75
CA TRP A 95 -23.83 -3.90 -12.49
C TRP A 95 -22.49 -4.39 -13.03
N GLN A 96 -22.18 -5.69 -12.85
CA GLN A 96 -20.97 -6.30 -13.39
C GLN A 96 -20.95 -6.26 -14.92
N ARG A 97 -22.09 -6.55 -15.58
CA ARG A 97 -22.21 -6.49 -17.04
C ARG A 97 -22.04 -5.06 -17.59
N ALA A 98 -22.68 -4.08 -16.96
CA ALA A 98 -22.53 -2.68 -17.33
C ALA A 98 -21.08 -2.20 -17.20
N ARG A 99 -20.39 -2.57 -16.11
CA ARG A 99 -18.95 -2.33 -15.92
C ARG A 99 -18.12 -2.94 -17.05
N ALA A 100 -18.28 -4.24 -17.34
CA ALA A 100 -17.50 -4.93 -18.36
C ALA A 100 -17.67 -4.32 -19.77
N ARG A 101 -18.88 -3.82 -20.07
CA ARG A 101 -19.16 -3.10 -21.32
C ARG A 101 -18.42 -1.74 -21.38
N LEU A 102 -18.41 -0.99 -20.27
CA LEU A 102 -17.73 0.30 -20.21
C LEU A 102 -16.21 0.13 -20.28
N GLU A 103 -15.66 -0.94 -19.70
CA GLU A 103 -14.25 -1.31 -19.77
C GLU A 103 -13.78 -1.65 -21.20
N THR A 104 -14.66 -2.22 -22.03
CA THR A 104 -14.37 -2.53 -23.44
C THR A 104 -14.60 -1.34 -24.38
N SER A 105 -15.45 -0.38 -24.00
CA SER A 105 -15.80 0.81 -24.79
C SER A 105 -14.84 1.98 -24.55
N THR A 106 -14.20 2.00 -23.38
CA THR A 106 -13.23 3.00 -22.98
C THR A 106 -11.84 2.39 -23.17
N GLY A 107 -11.19 2.61 -24.32
CA GLY A 107 -9.76 2.25 -24.48
C GLY A 107 -8.92 2.87 -23.35
N PRO A 108 -7.71 2.36 -23.05
CA PRO A 108 -6.92 2.81 -21.90
C PRO A 108 -6.74 4.33 -21.97
N GLN A 109 -7.48 5.06 -21.14
CA GLN A 109 -7.48 6.51 -21.16
C GLN A 109 -6.18 7.01 -20.54
N GLU A 110 -5.58 7.99 -21.20
CA GLU A 110 -4.38 8.73 -20.81
C GLU A 110 -4.45 9.29 -19.36
N LEU A 111 -5.66 9.49 -18.82
CA LEU A 111 -5.93 9.89 -17.44
C LEU A 111 -5.76 8.76 -16.41
N ASP A 112 -6.00 7.50 -16.77
CA ASP A 112 -5.83 6.35 -15.87
C ASP A 112 -4.33 6.10 -15.60
N LEU A 113 -3.46 6.43 -16.57
CA LEU A 113 -2.01 6.40 -16.44
C LEU A 113 -1.48 7.44 -15.46
N VAL A 114 -1.95 8.68 -15.58
CA VAL A 114 -1.50 9.78 -14.70
C VAL A 114 -1.93 9.52 -13.26
N VAL A 115 -3.16 9.02 -13.04
CA VAL A 115 -3.64 8.66 -11.71
C VAL A 115 -2.89 7.46 -11.14
N VAL A 116 -2.68 6.39 -11.91
CA VAL A 116 -1.89 5.22 -11.47
C VAL A 116 -0.44 5.61 -11.16
N ARG A 117 0.14 6.53 -11.94
CA ARG A 117 1.48 7.05 -11.71
C ARG A 117 1.54 7.89 -10.43
N ASN A 118 0.57 8.77 -10.20
CA ASN A 118 0.50 9.60 -8.99
C ASN A 118 0.26 8.75 -7.73
N ASP A 119 -0.69 7.82 -7.76
CA ASP A 119 -0.97 6.88 -6.65
C ASP A 119 0.31 6.09 -6.28
N PHE A 120 1.10 5.71 -7.27
CA PHE A 120 2.38 5.04 -7.04
C PHE A 120 3.47 5.98 -6.54
N ASP A 121 3.59 7.19 -7.09
CA ASP A 121 4.59 8.15 -6.64
C ASP A 121 4.36 8.52 -5.17
N ASP A 122 3.11 8.64 -4.74
CA ASP A 122 2.72 8.82 -3.34
C ASP A 122 3.05 7.59 -2.49
N PHE A 123 2.75 6.37 -2.96
CA PHE A 123 3.14 5.13 -2.27
C PHE A 123 4.66 4.96 -2.16
N SER A 124 5.40 5.30 -3.21
CA SER A 124 6.87 5.25 -3.25
C SER A 124 7.47 6.29 -2.32
N ARG A 125 6.85 7.47 -2.20
CA ARG A 125 7.22 8.50 -1.23
C ARG A 125 6.97 8.02 0.20
N ASP A 126 5.80 7.47 0.50
CA ASP A 126 5.47 6.89 1.81
C ASP A 126 6.47 5.80 2.23
N LEU A 127 6.80 4.86 1.34
CA LEU A 127 7.84 3.86 1.59
C LEU A 127 9.23 4.48 1.79
N GLY A 128 9.54 5.54 1.04
CA GLY A 128 10.78 6.30 1.17
C GLY A 128 10.89 6.98 2.54
N ASP A 129 9.81 7.61 3.00
CA ASP A 129 9.71 8.28 4.29
C ASP A 129 9.83 7.26 5.43
N ARG A 130 9.10 6.15 5.36
CA ARG A 130 9.21 5.03 6.32
C ARG A 130 10.62 4.44 6.39
N LEU A 131 11.30 4.31 5.25
CA LEU A 131 12.70 3.87 5.20
C LEU A 131 13.65 4.89 5.83
N ALA A 132 13.40 6.19 5.63
CA ALA A 132 14.19 7.25 6.23
C ALA A 132 14.01 7.26 7.76
N GLU A 133 12.77 7.14 8.24
CA GLU A 133 12.44 7.02 9.67
C GLU A 133 13.11 5.79 10.30
N ALA A 134 12.98 4.62 9.69
CA ALA A 134 13.59 3.39 10.21
C ALA A 134 15.14 3.48 10.23
N ARG A 135 15.75 4.10 9.22
CA ARG A 135 17.21 4.37 9.22
C ARG A 135 17.61 5.35 10.32
N GLN A 136 16.78 6.36 10.58
CA GLN A 136 17.02 7.31 11.65
C GLN A 136 16.96 6.62 13.02
N GLU A 137 15.98 5.74 13.23
CA GLU A 137 15.86 4.92 14.44
C GLU A 137 17.11 4.06 14.68
N VAL A 138 17.60 3.37 13.64
CA VAL A 138 18.87 2.60 13.73
C VAL A 138 20.04 3.51 14.13
N SER A 139 20.12 4.71 13.56
CA SER A 139 21.15 5.70 13.88
C SER A 139 21.09 6.15 15.35
N ASP A 140 19.90 6.43 15.84
CA ASP A 140 19.66 6.82 17.23
C ASP A 140 20.00 5.69 18.21
N LEU A 141 19.63 4.45 17.89
CA LEU A 141 19.99 3.26 18.67
C LEU A 141 21.50 3.03 18.70
N ARG A 142 22.20 3.20 17.58
CA ARG A 142 23.68 3.12 17.54
C ARG A 142 24.33 4.17 18.42
N ARG A 143 23.80 5.40 18.42
CA ARG A 143 24.31 6.46 19.29
C ARG A 143 24.12 6.12 20.77
N ARG A 144 22.93 5.64 21.15
CA ARG A 144 22.65 5.18 22.52
C ARG A 144 23.54 4.02 22.94
N GLU A 145 23.76 3.05 22.05
CA GLU A 145 24.69 1.92 22.24
C GLU A 145 26.11 2.43 22.54
N GLN A 146 26.62 3.36 21.72
CA GLN A 146 27.95 3.95 21.90
C GLN A 146 28.07 4.72 23.22
N ASP A 147 27.08 5.55 23.56
CA ASP A 147 27.07 6.33 24.80
C ASP A 147 27.02 5.42 26.03
N LEU A 148 26.17 4.38 26.01
CA LEU A 148 26.06 3.42 27.11
C LEU A 148 27.33 2.56 27.23
N ALA A 149 27.90 2.10 26.12
CA ALA A 149 29.16 1.36 26.10
C ALA A 149 30.32 2.20 26.65
N ALA A 150 30.39 3.49 26.29
CA ALA A 150 31.39 4.40 26.83
C ALA A 150 31.23 4.62 28.34
N ARG A 151 29.99 4.72 28.83
CA ARG A 151 29.70 4.78 30.28
C ARG A 151 30.10 3.47 30.97
N LEU A 152 29.72 2.33 30.41
CA LEU A 152 30.04 1.01 30.93
C LEU A 152 31.55 0.83 31.08
N ALA A 153 32.34 1.21 30.06
CA ALA A 153 33.80 1.15 30.12
C ALA A 153 34.41 1.98 31.26
N ARG A 154 33.82 3.15 31.58
CA ARG A 154 34.25 3.98 32.71
C ARG A 154 33.95 3.29 34.04
N GLU A 155 32.74 2.77 34.20
CA GLU A 155 32.35 2.04 35.42
C GLU A 155 33.17 0.75 35.61
N GLU A 156 33.41 -0.01 34.55
CA GLU A 156 34.31 -1.18 34.58
C GLU A 156 35.74 -0.82 35.00
N THR A 157 36.22 0.37 34.63
CA THR A 157 37.53 0.87 35.07
C THR A 157 37.50 1.21 36.57
N LYS A 158 36.43 1.83 37.08
CA LYS A 158 36.26 2.09 38.52
C LYS A 158 36.19 0.78 39.31
N CYS A 159 35.44 -0.20 38.82
CA CYS A 159 35.32 -1.51 39.45
C CYS A 159 36.67 -2.25 39.53
N ARG A 160 37.46 -2.23 38.44
CA ARG A 160 38.84 -2.74 38.42
C ARG A 160 39.75 -2.01 39.42
N GLN A 161 39.60 -0.69 39.56
CA GLN A 161 40.36 0.08 40.54
C GLN A 161 40.02 -0.32 41.99
N LEU A 162 38.74 -0.52 42.30
CA LEU A 162 38.28 -1.00 43.61
C LEU A 162 38.81 -2.42 43.92
N GLU A 163 38.81 -3.31 42.94
CA GLU A 163 39.42 -4.64 43.04
C GLU A 163 40.91 -4.55 43.39
N ALA A 164 41.66 -3.74 42.64
CA ALA A 164 43.08 -3.54 42.89
C ALA A 164 43.35 -2.94 44.29
N ASP A 165 42.53 -2.02 44.76
CA ASP A 165 42.67 -1.43 46.11
C ASP A 165 42.36 -2.45 47.21
N LEU A 166 41.36 -3.32 47.01
CA LEU A 166 41.09 -4.46 47.90
C LEU A 166 42.26 -5.45 47.95
N GLU A 167 42.86 -5.77 46.81
CA GLU A 167 44.04 -6.64 46.73
C GLU A 167 45.25 -6.04 47.44
N ARG A 168 45.50 -4.73 47.24
CA ARG A 168 46.58 -4.00 47.93
C ARG A 168 46.41 -4.03 49.44
N LEU A 169 45.19 -3.80 49.95
CA LEU A 169 44.91 -3.87 51.39
C LEU A 169 45.15 -5.28 51.96
N ARG A 170 44.73 -6.32 51.23
CA ARG A 170 44.96 -7.73 51.63
C ARG A 170 46.44 -8.09 51.62
N ALA A 171 47.18 -7.68 50.58
CA ALA A 171 48.61 -7.91 50.48
C ALA A 171 49.39 -7.16 51.58
N GLY A 172 49.03 -5.91 51.86
CA GLY A 172 49.62 -5.12 52.96
C GLY A 172 49.42 -5.78 54.33
N ARG A 173 48.23 -6.34 54.58
CA ARG A 173 47.95 -7.11 55.81
C ARG A 173 48.80 -8.37 55.92
N ALA A 174 49.03 -9.08 54.81
CA ALA A 174 49.87 -10.28 54.80
C ALA A 174 51.33 -9.96 55.16
N VAL A 175 51.84 -8.79 54.75
CA VAL A 175 53.21 -8.33 55.04
C VAL A 175 53.36 -7.77 56.45
N ALA A 176 52.33 -7.08 56.98
CA ALA A 176 52.39 -6.41 58.29
C ALA A 176 52.35 -7.36 59.52
N GLY A 177 52.21 -8.67 59.32
CA GLY A 177 52.31 -9.66 60.39
C GLY A 177 51.24 -9.51 61.49
N ALA A 178 50.03 -10.00 61.21
CA ALA A 178 48.93 -10.31 62.16
C ALA A 178 48.37 -9.21 63.09
N VAL A 179 49.01 -8.04 63.24
CA VAL A 179 48.41 -6.91 63.97
C VAL A 179 47.47 -6.17 63.03
N VAL A 180 46.26 -6.71 62.87
CA VAL A 180 45.22 -6.11 62.06
C VAL A 180 44.56 -5.00 62.85
N SER A 181 44.73 -3.74 62.42
CA SER A 181 43.97 -2.63 62.99
C SER A 181 42.48 -2.83 62.72
N PRO A 182 41.58 -2.66 63.72
CA PRO A 182 40.14 -2.69 63.50
C PRO A 182 39.69 -1.74 62.37
N GLY A 183 40.39 -0.62 62.17
CA GLY A 183 40.12 0.33 61.08
C GLY A 183 40.39 -0.26 59.69
N ASP A 184 41.39 -1.12 59.53
CA ASP A 184 41.70 -1.76 58.25
C ASP A 184 40.70 -2.86 57.90
N VAL A 185 40.14 -3.55 58.92
CA VAL A 185 39.04 -4.50 58.72
C VAL A 185 37.80 -3.78 58.25
N GLN A 186 37.44 -2.67 58.90
CA GLN A 186 36.28 -1.87 58.53
C GLN A 186 36.44 -1.30 57.12
N ARG A 187 37.60 -0.72 56.79
CA ARG A 187 37.89 -0.18 55.46
C ARG A 187 37.81 -1.24 54.36
N GLU A 188 38.30 -2.45 54.62
CA GLU A 188 38.17 -3.57 53.68
C GLU A 188 36.71 -4.00 53.49
N GLN A 189 35.92 -4.05 54.58
CA GLN A 189 34.49 -4.36 54.51
C GLN A 189 33.72 -3.30 53.71
N ASP A 190 33.97 -2.02 53.95
CA ASP A 190 33.33 -0.91 53.23
C ASP A 190 33.64 -0.97 51.72
N LEU A 191 34.90 -1.23 51.35
CA LEU A 191 35.31 -1.38 49.95
C LEU A 191 34.68 -2.60 49.28
N ARG A 192 34.49 -3.71 49.99
CA ARG A 192 33.78 -4.89 49.46
C ARG A 192 32.32 -4.57 49.17
N VAL A 193 31.65 -3.83 50.05
CA VAL A 193 30.26 -3.40 49.83
C VAL A 193 30.17 -2.48 48.62
N LEU A 194 31.08 -1.51 48.50
CA LEU A 194 31.15 -0.61 47.34
C LEU A 194 31.42 -1.37 46.04
N HIS A 195 32.41 -2.26 46.02
CA HIS A 195 32.72 -3.10 44.86
C HIS A 195 31.55 -3.99 44.44
N GLY A 196 30.84 -4.60 45.41
CA GLY A 196 29.64 -5.38 45.13
C GLY A 196 28.52 -4.55 44.50
N ARG A 197 28.29 -3.32 44.98
CA ARG A 197 27.31 -2.39 44.39
C ARG A 197 27.71 -1.96 42.98
N GLU A 198 28.97 -1.64 42.76
CA GLU A 198 29.49 -1.26 41.45
C GLU A 198 29.35 -2.39 40.42
N ARG A 199 29.67 -3.62 40.85
CA ARG A 199 29.51 -4.82 40.02
C ARG A 199 28.04 -5.06 39.64
N ALA A 200 27.11 -4.88 40.57
CA ALA A 200 25.69 -4.99 40.29
C ALA A 200 25.21 -3.88 39.32
N HIS A 201 25.72 -2.66 39.47
CA HIS A 201 25.42 -1.55 38.55
C HIS A 201 25.90 -1.83 37.12
N ILE A 202 27.14 -2.30 36.98
CA ILE A 202 27.73 -2.73 35.70
C ILE A 202 26.89 -3.84 35.05
N GLU A 203 26.43 -4.82 35.84
CA GLU A 203 25.61 -5.90 35.30
C GLU A 203 24.27 -5.39 34.76
N ASN A 204 23.60 -4.49 35.48
CA ASN A 204 22.38 -3.86 34.99
C ASN A 204 22.62 -3.08 33.67
N MET A 205 23.75 -2.36 33.56
CA MET A 205 24.12 -1.65 32.33
C MET A 205 24.41 -2.61 31.17
N ARG A 206 24.97 -3.79 31.43
CA ARG A 206 25.20 -4.82 30.41
C ARG A 206 23.88 -5.39 29.87
N VAL A 207 22.91 -5.60 30.75
CA VAL A 207 21.55 -6.01 30.35
C VAL A 207 20.92 -4.94 29.47
N GLU A 208 20.95 -3.68 29.88
CA GLU A 208 20.42 -2.56 29.09
C GLU A 208 21.12 -2.45 27.72
N LEU A 209 22.44 -2.63 27.66
CA LEU A 209 23.19 -2.65 26.41
C LEU A 209 22.79 -3.82 25.50
N ALA A 210 22.51 -4.99 26.08
CA ALA A 210 22.03 -6.15 25.32
C ALA A 210 20.63 -5.90 24.73
N GLU A 211 19.73 -5.26 25.48
CA GLU A 211 18.40 -4.87 25.01
C GLU A 211 18.48 -3.86 23.85
N ILE A 212 19.31 -2.83 23.97
CA ILE A 212 19.55 -1.85 22.90
C ILE A 212 20.11 -2.54 21.65
N ASN A 213 21.06 -3.45 21.82
CA ASN A 213 21.63 -4.22 20.71
C ASN A 213 20.60 -5.09 20.00
N GLN A 214 19.71 -5.73 20.76
CA GLN A 214 18.62 -6.51 20.18
C GLN A 214 17.65 -5.63 19.42
N ALA A 215 17.22 -4.50 20.01
CA ALA A 215 16.34 -3.53 19.35
C ALA A 215 16.97 -2.99 18.06
N ARG A 216 18.28 -2.68 18.06
CA ARG A 216 19.00 -2.24 16.86
C ARG A 216 18.97 -3.29 15.75
N ARG A 217 19.22 -4.56 16.08
CA ARG A 217 19.17 -5.66 15.09
C ARG A 217 17.78 -5.81 14.49
N GLN A 218 16.74 -5.74 15.31
CA GLN A 218 15.35 -5.79 14.83
C GLN A 218 15.05 -4.60 13.90
N ALA A 219 15.48 -3.40 14.26
CA ALA A 219 15.30 -2.22 13.41
C ALA A 219 16.08 -2.33 12.09
N GLU A 220 17.31 -2.87 12.10
CA GLU A 220 18.11 -3.14 10.89
C GLU A 220 17.42 -4.15 9.96
N GLU A 221 16.84 -5.21 10.51
CA GLU A 221 16.06 -6.21 9.76
C GLU A 221 14.80 -5.59 9.12
N GLN A 222 14.09 -4.72 9.85
CA GLN A 222 12.95 -3.98 9.30
C GLN A 222 13.37 -3.08 8.13
N VAL A 223 14.51 -2.41 8.22
CA VAL A 223 15.04 -1.61 7.11
C VAL A 223 15.30 -2.48 5.88
N GLU A 224 15.87 -3.68 6.03
CA GLU A 224 16.09 -4.59 4.90
C GLU A 224 14.78 -5.06 4.26
N LEU A 225 13.78 -5.42 5.08
CA LEU A 225 12.47 -5.86 4.60
C LEU A 225 11.75 -4.77 3.80
N VAL A 226 11.68 -3.55 4.34
CA VAL A 226 11.03 -2.42 3.65
C VAL A 226 11.84 -2.02 2.40
N ALA A 227 13.17 -2.15 2.42
CA ALA A 227 14.00 -1.86 1.25
C ALA A 227 13.77 -2.87 0.13
N ALA A 228 13.60 -4.15 0.48
CA ALA A 228 13.25 -5.21 -0.47
C ALA A 228 11.85 -4.98 -1.07
N GLU A 229 10.85 -4.66 -0.26
CA GLU A 229 9.49 -4.33 -0.70
C GLU A 229 9.46 -3.12 -1.64
N SER A 230 10.22 -2.07 -1.31
CA SER A 230 10.37 -0.88 -2.17
C SER A 230 10.97 -1.23 -3.53
N LYS A 231 12.00 -2.09 -3.55
CA LYS A 231 12.66 -2.52 -4.78
C LYS A 231 11.73 -3.37 -5.66
N ASP A 232 11.00 -4.31 -5.07
CA ASP A 232 10.04 -5.15 -5.80
C ASP A 232 8.89 -4.31 -6.36
N SER A 233 8.33 -3.40 -5.56
CA SER A 233 7.25 -2.51 -5.98
C SER A 233 7.67 -1.64 -7.16
N ARG A 234 8.87 -1.05 -7.16
CA ARG A 234 9.41 -0.29 -8.31
C ARG A 234 9.58 -1.16 -9.55
N HIS A 235 10.02 -2.42 -9.38
CA HIS A 235 10.19 -3.34 -10.50
C HIS A 235 8.85 -3.72 -11.14
N GLN A 236 7.84 -4.05 -10.32
CA GLN A 236 6.49 -4.33 -10.80
C GLN A 236 5.91 -3.15 -11.58
N LEU A 237 6.17 -1.94 -11.13
CA LEU A 237 5.68 -0.73 -11.77
C LEU A 237 6.34 -0.42 -13.11
N GLY A 238 7.66 -0.61 -13.21
CA GLY A 238 8.37 -0.52 -14.49
C GLY A 238 7.73 -1.43 -15.53
N ARG A 239 7.38 -2.67 -15.14
CA ARG A 239 6.68 -3.60 -16.02
C ARG A 239 5.30 -3.13 -16.46
N VAL A 240 4.53 -2.49 -15.58
CA VAL A 240 3.20 -1.95 -15.95
C VAL A 240 3.35 -0.80 -16.92
N VAL A 241 4.28 0.13 -16.67
CA VAL A 241 4.55 1.26 -17.57
C VAL A 241 5.00 0.75 -18.94
N ASP A 242 5.99 -0.14 -19.01
CA ASP A 242 6.47 -0.74 -20.25
C ASP A 242 5.34 -1.44 -21.04
N PHE A 243 4.50 -2.20 -20.33
CA PHE A 243 3.34 -2.88 -20.93
C PHE A 243 2.34 -1.89 -21.52
N MET A 244 2.06 -0.79 -20.82
CA MET A 244 1.10 0.21 -21.26
C MET A 244 1.61 1.03 -22.44
N GLU A 245 2.89 1.41 -22.46
CA GLU A 245 3.53 2.08 -23.59
C GLU A 245 3.49 1.21 -24.85
N LEU A 246 3.76 -0.09 -24.71
CA LEU A 246 3.65 -1.06 -25.80
C LEU A 246 2.20 -1.18 -26.34
N HIS A 247 1.21 -1.20 -25.46
CA HIS A 247 -0.19 -1.30 -25.87
C HIS A 247 -0.72 -0.01 -26.51
N PHE A 248 -0.31 1.16 -26.02
CA PHE A 248 -0.67 2.44 -26.60
C PHE A 248 -0.11 2.58 -28.03
N THR A 249 1.18 2.27 -28.21
CA THR A 249 1.82 2.29 -29.54
C THR A 249 1.18 1.31 -30.52
N ARG A 250 0.76 0.13 -30.04
CA ARG A 250 0.00 -0.83 -30.85
C ARG A 250 -1.38 -0.30 -31.25
N ALA A 251 -2.12 0.32 -30.33
CA ALA A 251 -3.45 0.88 -30.61
C ALA A 251 -3.38 2.04 -31.60
N GLU A 252 -2.38 2.92 -31.47
CA GLU A 252 -2.05 3.98 -32.44
C GLU A 252 -1.81 3.41 -33.85
N TYR A 253 -1.04 2.33 -33.95
CA TYR A 253 -0.75 1.66 -35.22
C TYR A 253 -2.02 1.08 -35.85
N GLU A 254 -2.81 0.33 -35.07
CA GLU A 254 -4.06 -0.29 -35.54
C GLU A 254 -5.08 0.77 -35.99
N ARG A 255 -5.14 1.91 -35.31
CA ARG A 255 -6.00 3.05 -35.70
C ARG A 255 -5.60 3.62 -37.07
N ARG A 256 -4.30 3.88 -37.29
CA ARG A 256 -3.79 4.38 -38.58
C ARG A 256 -4.05 3.40 -39.72
N GLU A 257 -3.92 2.11 -39.48
CA GLU A 257 -4.24 1.10 -40.50
C GLU A 257 -5.74 1.07 -40.83
N ARG A 258 -6.62 1.22 -39.84
CA ARG A 258 -8.08 1.34 -40.09
C ARG A 258 -8.42 2.57 -40.92
N GLU A 259 -7.85 3.73 -40.59
CA GLU A 259 -8.08 4.98 -41.35
C GLU A 259 -7.64 4.84 -42.82
N LYS A 260 -6.54 4.14 -43.08
CA LYS A 260 -6.11 3.82 -44.47
C LYS A 260 -7.11 2.91 -45.17
N LEU A 261 -7.60 1.87 -44.50
CA LEU A 261 -8.59 0.94 -45.07
C LEU A 261 -9.92 1.64 -45.34
N GLU A 262 -10.39 2.50 -44.44
CA GLU A 262 -11.58 3.32 -44.62
C GLU A 262 -11.43 4.28 -45.80
N SER A 263 -10.30 4.97 -45.92
CA SER A 263 -10.02 5.84 -47.08
C SER A 263 -10.07 5.07 -48.40
N ARG A 264 -9.51 3.86 -48.45
CA ARG A 264 -9.56 2.99 -49.63
C ARG A 264 -10.98 2.51 -49.92
N LEU A 265 -11.77 2.21 -48.89
CA LEU A 265 -13.17 1.83 -49.04
C LEU A 265 -14.00 2.97 -49.61
N GLU A 266 -13.83 4.20 -49.10
CA GLU A 266 -14.50 5.39 -49.62
C GLU A 266 -14.13 5.68 -51.08
N GLU A 267 -12.87 5.50 -51.46
CA GLU A 267 -12.43 5.66 -52.85
C GLU A 267 -13.06 4.60 -53.76
N ALA A 268 -13.09 3.33 -53.32
CA ALA A 268 -13.75 2.25 -54.05
C ALA A 268 -15.26 2.50 -54.20
N GLN A 269 -15.94 2.97 -53.14
CA GLN A 269 -17.35 3.34 -53.18
C GLN A 269 -17.61 4.50 -54.13
N ARG A 270 -16.75 5.53 -54.13
CA ARG A 270 -16.82 6.63 -55.12
C ARG A 270 -16.68 6.12 -56.55
N ARG A 271 -15.75 5.19 -56.79
CA ARG A 271 -15.55 4.57 -58.10
C ARG A 271 -16.78 3.78 -58.55
N ILE A 272 -17.35 2.98 -57.67
CA ILE A 272 -18.59 2.21 -57.92
C ILE A 272 -19.73 3.19 -58.27
N ALA A 273 -19.94 4.23 -57.47
CA ALA A 273 -20.98 5.23 -57.72
C ALA A 273 -20.78 5.98 -59.05
N GLN A 274 -19.53 6.25 -59.44
CA GLN A 274 -19.21 6.86 -60.73
C GLN A 274 -19.53 5.92 -61.89
N LEU A 275 -19.16 4.64 -61.79
CA LEU A 275 -19.47 3.63 -62.80
C LEU A 275 -20.99 3.39 -62.93
N GLN A 276 -21.72 3.38 -61.81
CA GLN A 276 -23.18 3.30 -61.81
C GLN A 276 -23.83 4.48 -62.53
N ARG A 277 -23.33 5.70 -62.35
CA ARG A 277 -23.81 6.89 -63.10
C ARG A 277 -23.56 6.75 -64.61
N VAL A 278 -22.38 6.28 -64.99
CA VAL A 278 -22.04 6.05 -66.40
C VAL A 278 -22.95 4.97 -67.00
N LEU A 279 -23.16 3.86 -66.30
CA LEU A 279 -24.09 2.79 -66.73
C LEU A 279 -25.53 3.30 -66.88
N ALA A 280 -25.99 4.15 -65.96
CA ALA A 280 -27.31 4.76 -66.05
C ALA A 280 -27.47 5.65 -67.31
N MET A 281 -26.42 6.39 -67.71
CA MET A 281 -26.41 7.15 -68.97
C MET A 281 -26.58 6.28 -70.22
N TYR A 282 -26.14 5.03 -70.20
CA TYR A 282 -26.26 4.10 -71.33
C TYR A 282 -27.51 3.21 -71.27
N GLN A 283 -28.33 3.32 -70.22
CA GLN A 283 -29.58 2.56 -70.04
C GLN A 283 -30.84 3.39 -70.32
N GLU A 284 -30.73 4.66 -70.72
CA GLU A 284 -31.89 5.42 -71.19
C GLU A 284 -32.41 4.84 -72.53
N PRO A 285 -33.69 4.45 -72.61
CA PRO A 285 -34.26 3.91 -73.85
C PRO A 285 -34.46 5.03 -74.87
N LEU A 286 -34.07 4.75 -76.12
CA LEU A 286 -34.49 5.48 -77.33
C LEU A 286 -36.02 5.45 -77.49
#